data_AF-A0A2V3JQ16-F1
#
_entry.id   AF-A0A2V3JQ16-F1
#
_cell.length_a   1.000
_cell.length_b   1.000
_cell.length_c   1.000
_cell.angle_alpha   90.00
_cell.angle_beta   90.00
_cell.angle_gamma   90.00
#
_symmetry.space_group_name_H-M   'P 1'
#
loop_
_entity.id
_entity.type
_entity.pdbx_description
1 polymer ?
#
loop_
_entity_poly.entity_id
_entity_poly.type
_entity_poly.pdbx_seq_one_letter_code
_entity_poly.pdbx_strand_id
1 'polypeptide(L)'
;MRGENPLNICTWNDSSDCANCTIQDELSCRWDRKVLSGFHAIAFPPTIMAIFGIAFVGFLTGVWWLLITYLVYLFAMFGFEIRFLCSHCPYYAEESKILHCLGNHGSPKLWRYHPEPMNKFERFMMRFLVATIFFVLPLSVMGYGIWFLYLQYAEYGLIALLGLTGVAIASLITSTSFVSTLKIFFCSRCVNFSCPLNTVPKPVVDEYLMKNDVMRKAWEETGYKPE
;
A
#
# COMPACT_ATOMS: atom_id res chain seq x y z
N MET A 1 6.56 -7.91 -22.77
CA MET A 1 6.23 -6.47 -22.84
C MET A 1 7.57 -5.77 -22.76
N ARG A 2 8.10 -5.22 -23.86
CA ARG A 2 9.43 -4.59 -23.85
C ARG A 2 9.28 -3.16 -23.34
N GLY A 3 9.34 -2.99 -22.03
CA GLY A 3 9.65 -1.70 -21.43
C GLY A 3 11.14 -1.44 -21.62
N GLU A 4 11.52 -0.23 -22.04
CA GLU A 4 12.91 0.19 -22.06
C GLU A 4 13.42 0.19 -20.60
N ASN A 5 14.53 -0.52 -20.36
CA ASN A 5 15.18 -0.66 -19.04
C ASN A 5 16.47 0.18 -19.03
N PRO A 6 16.38 1.52 -19.04
CA PRO A 6 17.54 2.40 -19.23
C PRO A 6 18.59 2.26 -18.12
N LEU A 7 18.15 1.89 -16.92
CA LEU A 7 18.97 1.77 -15.72
C LEU A 7 19.49 0.34 -15.49
N ASN A 8 19.23 -0.58 -16.44
CA ASN A 8 19.62 -2.00 -16.38
C ASN A 8 19.23 -2.68 -15.05
N ILE A 9 18.06 -2.34 -14.51
CA ILE A 9 17.53 -2.91 -13.27
C ILE A 9 17.11 -4.36 -13.53
N CYS A 10 17.51 -5.26 -12.65
CA CYS A 10 17.22 -6.69 -12.72
C CYS A 10 15.72 -6.97 -12.88
N THR A 11 14.85 -6.27 -12.13
CA THR A 11 13.38 -6.36 -12.21
C THR A 11 12.83 -6.27 -13.64
N TRP A 12 13.46 -5.44 -14.48
CA TRP A 12 13.08 -5.18 -15.88
C TRP A 12 13.96 -5.88 -16.91
N ASN A 13 14.96 -6.65 -16.48
CA ASN A 13 15.86 -7.34 -17.39
C ASN A 13 15.34 -8.75 -17.72
N ASP A 14 14.59 -8.89 -18.82
CA ASP A 14 14.07 -10.18 -19.30
C ASP A 14 15.18 -11.21 -19.61
N SER A 15 16.41 -10.75 -19.84
CA SER A 15 17.57 -11.60 -20.19
C SER A 15 18.40 -12.05 -19.00
N SER A 16 18.09 -11.61 -17.78
CA SER A 16 18.86 -12.01 -16.61
C SER A 16 18.69 -13.51 -16.36
N ASP A 17 19.78 -14.18 -16.00
CA ASP A 17 19.75 -15.59 -15.62
C ASP A 17 19.06 -15.77 -14.25
N CYS A 18 17.73 -15.85 -14.28
CA CYS A 18 16.95 -16.15 -13.09
C CYS A 18 17.09 -17.61 -12.65
N ALA A 19 17.44 -18.54 -13.56
CA ALA A 19 17.50 -19.97 -13.27
C ALA A 19 18.63 -20.34 -12.31
N ASN A 20 19.72 -19.57 -12.32
CA ASN A 20 20.84 -19.70 -11.39
C ASN A 20 20.86 -18.60 -10.32
N CYS A 21 19.74 -17.91 -10.10
CA CYS A 21 19.67 -16.81 -9.14
C CYS A 21 19.41 -17.36 -7.73
N THR A 22 20.30 -17.09 -6.78
CA THR A 22 20.21 -17.60 -5.40
C THR A 22 19.00 -17.05 -4.64
N ILE A 23 18.54 -15.83 -4.96
CA ILE A 23 17.30 -15.23 -4.43
C ILE A 23 16.07 -15.49 -5.32
N GLN A 24 16.12 -16.46 -6.23
CA GLN A 24 14.95 -16.88 -6.99
C GLN A 24 13.86 -17.35 -6.01
N ASP A 25 12.61 -16.92 -6.23
CA ASP A 25 11.44 -17.19 -5.37
C ASP A 25 11.42 -16.54 -3.97
N GLU A 26 12.52 -15.96 -3.52
CA GLU A 26 12.56 -15.14 -2.30
C GLU A 26 11.96 -13.75 -2.52
N LEU A 27 12.02 -13.25 -3.76
CA LEU A 27 11.51 -11.93 -4.14
C LEU A 27 10.51 -12.02 -5.28
N SER A 28 9.44 -11.21 -5.18
CA SER A 28 8.53 -10.90 -6.29
C SER A 28 9.12 -9.78 -7.16
N CYS A 29 10.26 -10.07 -7.77
CA CYS A 29 11.00 -9.14 -8.63
C CYS A 29 10.54 -9.16 -10.09
N ARG A 30 9.62 -10.05 -10.46
CA ARG A 30 8.99 -10.10 -11.79
C ARG A 30 7.51 -9.79 -11.72
N TRP A 31 7.03 -9.13 -12.77
CA TRP A 31 5.61 -8.84 -12.88
C TRP A 31 4.80 -10.13 -12.99
N ASP A 32 3.85 -10.31 -12.09
CA ASP A 32 2.93 -11.43 -12.06
C ASP A 32 1.51 -10.93 -11.77
N ARG A 33 0.61 -11.19 -12.72
CA ARG A 33 -0.81 -10.83 -12.63
C ARG A 33 -1.50 -11.52 -11.45
N LYS A 34 -1.07 -12.72 -11.03
CA LYS A 34 -1.65 -13.44 -9.89
C LYS A 34 -1.34 -12.71 -8.59
N VAL A 35 -0.10 -12.23 -8.43
CA VAL A 35 0.29 -11.43 -7.26
C VAL A 35 -0.48 -10.11 -7.24
N LEU A 36 -0.60 -9.43 -8.37
CA LEU A 36 -1.42 -8.21 -8.48
C LEU A 36 -2.89 -8.47 -8.11
N SER A 37 -3.49 -9.53 -8.64
CA SER A 37 -4.87 -9.91 -8.30
C SER A 37 -5.01 -10.24 -6.81
N GLY A 38 -4.04 -10.92 -6.22
CA GLY A 38 -4.01 -11.20 -4.79
C GLY A 38 -3.93 -9.93 -3.95
N PHE A 39 -3.12 -8.95 -4.36
CA PHE A 39 -3.02 -7.65 -3.70
C PHE A 39 -4.36 -6.92 -3.70
N HIS A 40 -5.03 -6.84 -4.85
CA HIS A 40 -6.36 -6.23 -4.94
C HIS A 40 -7.40 -6.98 -4.10
N ALA A 41 -7.36 -8.32 -4.09
CA ALA A 41 -8.30 -9.14 -3.32
C ALA A 41 -8.21 -8.87 -1.81
N ILE A 42 -7.04 -8.52 -1.29
CA ILE A 42 -6.85 -8.19 0.13
C ILE A 42 -7.10 -6.70 0.43
N ALA A 43 -6.86 -5.81 -0.55
CA ALA A 43 -7.00 -4.37 -0.37
C ALA A 43 -8.46 -3.90 -0.45
N PHE A 44 -9.29 -4.50 -1.31
CA PHE A 44 -10.68 -4.07 -1.48
C PHE A 44 -11.60 -4.29 -0.26
N PRO A 45 -11.54 -5.41 0.49
CA PRO A 45 -12.41 -5.61 1.64
C PRO A 45 -12.42 -4.47 2.67
N PRO A 46 -11.26 -4.00 3.21
CA PRO A 46 -11.29 -2.88 4.16
C PRO A 46 -11.78 -1.58 3.52
N THR A 47 -11.46 -1.31 2.25
CA THR A 47 -11.96 -0.11 1.55
C THR A 47 -13.47 -0.15 1.39
N ILE A 48 -14.04 -1.29 1.00
CA ILE A 48 -15.50 -1.47 0.87
C ILE A 48 -16.17 -1.29 2.22
N MET A 49 -15.63 -1.91 3.27
CA MET A 49 -16.18 -1.79 4.63
C MET A 49 -16.14 -0.35 5.15
N ALA A 50 -15.05 0.38 4.89
CA ALA A 50 -14.94 1.78 5.26
C ALA A 50 -15.98 2.65 4.54
N ILE A 51 -16.09 2.51 3.22
CA ILE A 51 -17.09 3.25 2.41
C ILE A 51 -18.50 2.93 2.87
N PHE A 52 -18.81 1.64 3.08
CA PHE A 52 -20.11 1.20 3.55
C PHE A 52 -20.46 1.78 4.93
N GLY A 53 -19.54 1.70 5.89
CA GLY A 53 -19.74 2.25 7.22
C GLY A 53 -19.93 3.77 7.21
N ILE A 54 -19.11 4.51 6.46
CA ILE A 54 -19.21 5.96 6.34
C ILE A 54 -20.52 6.38 5.64
N ALA A 55 -20.91 5.67 4.57
CA ALA A 55 -22.18 5.91 3.89
C ALA A 55 -23.37 5.64 4.81
N PHE A 56 -23.31 4.59 5.63
CA PHE A 56 -24.36 4.29 6.61
C PHE A 56 -24.50 5.42 7.64
N VAL A 57 -23.39 5.95 8.15
CA VAL A 57 -23.42 7.15 9.01
C VAL A 57 -24.03 8.35 8.28
N GLY A 58 -23.70 8.55 7.00
CA GLY A 58 -24.31 9.58 6.16
C GLY A 58 -25.83 9.46 6.04
N PHE A 59 -26.35 8.24 5.85
CA PHE A 59 -27.79 7.98 5.83
C PHE A 59 -28.48 8.27 7.16
N LEU A 60 -27.85 7.89 8.27
CA LEU A 60 -28.43 8.05 9.61
C LEU A 60 -28.42 9.51 10.11
N THR A 61 -27.37 10.25 9.76
CA THR A 61 -27.12 11.58 10.33
C THR A 61 -27.36 12.73 9.34
N GLY A 62 -27.47 12.42 8.04
CA GLY A 62 -27.47 13.40 6.95
C GLY A 62 -26.08 13.98 6.63
N VAL A 63 -25.02 13.58 7.34
CA VAL A 63 -23.68 14.16 7.26
C VAL A 63 -22.85 13.55 6.12
N TRP A 64 -23.29 13.77 4.88
CA TRP A 64 -22.67 13.19 3.68
C TRP A 64 -21.26 13.71 3.35
N TRP A 65 -20.89 14.89 3.86
CA TRP A 65 -19.59 15.46 3.58
C TRP A 65 -18.43 14.60 4.11
N LEU A 66 -18.67 13.75 5.12
CA LEU A 66 -17.67 12.79 5.62
C LEU A 66 -17.29 11.75 4.56
N LEU A 67 -18.27 11.26 3.79
CA LEU A 67 -18.02 10.34 2.68
C LEU A 67 -17.23 11.03 1.57
N ILE A 68 -17.63 12.24 1.20
CA ILE A 68 -16.95 13.03 0.16
C ILE A 68 -15.49 13.28 0.57
N THR A 69 -15.26 13.72 1.80
CA THR A 69 -13.90 13.94 2.34
C THR A 69 -13.09 12.64 2.32
N TYR A 70 -13.67 11.52 2.71
CA TYR A 70 -12.98 10.22 2.68
C TYR A 70 -12.59 9.82 1.25
N LEU A 71 -13.49 9.98 0.27
CA LEU A 71 -13.21 9.66 -1.13
C LEU A 71 -12.13 10.58 -1.71
N VAL A 72 -12.22 11.89 -1.47
CA VAL A 72 -11.17 12.85 -1.88
C VAL A 72 -9.82 12.48 -1.26
N TYR A 73 -9.82 12.11 0.02
CA TYR A 73 -8.62 11.67 0.72
C TYR A 73 -8.03 10.38 0.13
N LEU A 74 -8.88 9.40 -0.20
CA LEU A 74 -8.47 8.16 -0.87
C LEU A 74 -7.78 8.44 -2.21
N PHE A 75 -8.33 9.31 -3.05
CA PHE A 75 -7.70 9.70 -4.31
C PHE A 75 -6.40 10.49 -4.11
N ALA A 76 -6.38 11.42 -3.16
CA ALA A 76 -5.17 12.18 -2.83
C ALA A 76 -4.05 11.25 -2.33
N MET A 77 -4.39 10.24 -1.53
CA MET A 77 -3.47 9.24 -1.01
C MET A 77 -2.75 8.51 -2.14
N PHE A 78 -3.44 8.09 -3.21
CA PHE A 78 -2.78 7.49 -4.37
C PHE A 78 -1.70 8.40 -4.98
N GLY A 79 -1.94 9.72 -5.05
CA GLY A 79 -0.93 10.67 -5.51
C GLY A 79 0.30 10.72 -4.59
N PHE A 80 0.09 10.75 -3.27
CA PHE A 80 1.16 10.73 -2.27
C PHE A 80 1.89 9.38 -2.23
N GLU A 81 1.19 8.26 -2.37
CA GLU A 81 1.79 6.94 -2.43
C GLU A 81 2.71 6.80 -3.65
N ILE A 82 2.31 7.33 -4.81
CA ILE A 82 3.18 7.33 -5.98
C ILE A 82 4.47 8.13 -5.70
N ARG A 83 4.39 9.24 -4.97
CA ARG A 83 5.55 10.08 -4.62
C ARG A 83 6.43 9.49 -3.52
N PHE A 84 5.86 8.91 -2.48
CA PHE A 84 6.63 8.51 -1.29
C PHE A 84 6.98 7.03 -1.30
N LEU A 85 6.20 6.21 -1.99
CA LEU A 85 6.39 4.76 -2.02
C LEU A 85 6.80 4.26 -3.40
N CYS A 86 5.99 4.55 -4.43
CA CYS A 86 6.23 3.96 -5.75
C CYS A 86 7.52 4.49 -6.39
N SER A 87 7.85 5.78 -6.24
CA SER A 87 9.09 6.35 -6.79
C SER A 87 10.37 5.68 -6.27
N HIS A 88 10.32 5.01 -5.11
CA HIS A 88 11.45 4.27 -4.54
C HIS A 88 11.51 2.80 -4.98
N CYS A 89 10.47 2.32 -5.66
CA CYS A 89 10.35 0.93 -6.06
C CYS A 89 11.09 0.67 -7.39
N PRO A 90 11.83 -0.45 -7.54
CA PRO A 90 12.48 -0.82 -8.80
C PRO A 90 11.53 -0.89 -10.01
N TYR A 91 10.26 -1.26 -9.79
CA TYR A 91 9.24 -1.23 -10.85
C TYR A 91 9.01 0.18 -11.42
N TYR A 92 9.39 1.25 -10.72
CA TYR A 92 9.22 2.62 -11.19
C TYR A 92 10.31 3.07 -12.16
N ALA A 93 11.40 2.31 -12.30
CA ALA A 93 12.53 2.65 -13.14
C ALA A 93 12.31 2.43 -14.65
N GLU A 94 11.28 1.67 -15.03
CA GLU A 94 10.93 1.43 -16.44
C GLU A 94 10.65 2.74 -17.19
N GLU A 95 11.03 2.87 -18.45
CA GLU A 95 10.67 4.01 -19.31
C GLU A 95 9.22 3.92 -19.82
N SER A 96 8.28 4.03 -18.91
CA SER A 96 6.85 4.10 -19.19
C SER A 96 6.19 5.30 -18.49
N LYS A 97 5.05 5.75 -19.02
CA LYS A 97 4.19 6.75 -18.36
C LYS A 97 3.23 6.14 -17.35
N ILE A 98 3.04 4.83 -17.41
CA ILE A 98 2.09 4.07 -16.60
C ILE A 98 2.88 3.04 -15.81
N LEU A 99 2.64 2.97 -14.50
CA LEU A 99 3.34 2.05 -13.62
C LEU A 99 2.90 0.61 -13.89
N HIS A 100 3.87 -0.24 -14.21
CA HIS A 100 3.66 -1.69 -14.28
C HIS A 100 4.27 -2.34 -13.04
N CYS A 101 3.48 -2.58 -12.00
CA CYS A 101 3.97 -3.21 -10.77
C CYS A 101 2.97 -4.22 -10.18
N LEU A 102 3.31 -4.79 -9.02
CA LEU A 102 2.53 -5.84 -8.36
C LEU A 102 1.44 -5.33 -7.41
N GLY A 103 1.32 -4.01 -7.23
CA GLY A 103 0.33 -3.40 -6.34
C GLY A 103 -0.46 -2.27 -7.02
N ASN A 104 0.24 -1.23 -7.44
CA ASN A 104 -0.34 -0.04 -8.09
C ASN A 104 -0.19 -0.05 -9.61
N HIS A 105 -0.46 -1.20 -10.23
CA HIS A 105 -0.44 -1.31 -11.69
C HIS A 105 -1.48 -0.36 -12.32
N GLY A 106 -1.09 0.37 -13.36
CA GLY A 106 -1.98 1.32 -14.05
C GLY A 106 -1.90 2.76 -13.54
N SER A 107 -1.23 3.00 -12.41
CA SER A 107 -1.06 4.35 -11.86
C SER A 107 -0.15 5.22 -12.75
N PRO A 108 -0.46 6.52 -12.94
CA PRO A 108 0.40 7.41 -13.72
C PRO A 108 1.73 7.67 -13.01
N LYS A 109 2.83 7.66 -13.76
CA LYS A 109 4.16 7.99 -13.24
C LYS A 109 4.38 9.49 -13.28
N LEU A 110 3.99 10.17 -12.20
CA LEU A 110 4.05 11.63 -12.07
C LEU A 110 5.40 12.18 -11.58
N TRP A 111 6.29 11.32 -11.08
CA TRP A 111 7.51 11.69 -10.38
C TRP A 111 8.74 11.04 -11.02
N ARG A 112 9.92 11.42 -10.55
CA ARG A 112 11.18 10.77 -10.95
C ARG A 112 11.43 9.54 -10.09
N TYR A 113 12.23 8.62 -10.62
CA TYR A 113 12.70 7.47 -9.85
C TYR A 113 13.71 7.91 -8.79
N HIS A 114 13.56 7.40 -7.58
CA HIS A 114 14.33 7.72 -6.38
C HIS A 114 14.88 6.41 -5.78
N PRO A 115 15.96 5.85 -6.32
CA PRO A 115 16.50 4.54 -5.89
C PRO A 115 16.94 4.50 -4.42
N GLU A 116 17.18 5.65 -3.80
CA GLU A 116 17.61 5.79 -2.41
C GLU A 116 16.56 5.28 -1.40
N PRO A 117 16.98 4.92 -0.17
CA PRO A 117 16.07 4.65 0.93
C PRO A 117 15.17 5.86 1.24
N MET A 118 13.90 5.59 1.56
CA MET A 118 12.97 6.62 2.04
C MET A 118 13.52 7.32 3.28
N ASN A 119 13.43 8.64 3.28
CA ASN A 119 13.83 9.43 4.44
C ASN A 119 12.83 9.27 5.62
N LYS A 120 13.20 9.79 6.80
CA LYS A 120 12.38 9.67 8.02
C LYS A 120 10.98 10.26 7.86
N PHE A 121 10.85 11.37 7.13
CA PHE A 121 9.58 12.04 6.90
C PHE A 121 8.69 11.23 5.96
N GLU A 122 9.20 10.76 4.82
CA GLU A 122 8.47 9.91 3.88
C GLU A 122 7.98 8.64 4.56
N ARG A 123 8.83 8.03 5.39
CA ARG A 123 8.49 6.83 6.16
C ARG A 123 7.36 7.09 7.17
N PHE A 124 7.42 8.22 7.87
CA PHE A 124 6.36 8.65 8.76
C PHE A 124 5.05 8.89 8.00
N MET A 125 5.11 9.64 6.91
CA MET A 125 3.94 9.95 6.07
C MET A 125 3.28 8.69 5.54
N MET A 126 4.04 7.69 5.07
CA MET A 126 3.45 6.44 4.61
C MET A 126 2.72 5.67 5.71
N ARG A 127 3.28 5.61 6.92
CA ARG A 127 2.60 4.99 8.08
C ARG A 127 1.35 5.77 8.47
N PHE A 128 1.44 7.09 8.45
CA PHE A 128 0.33 7.98 8.75
C PHE A 128 -0.82 7.77 7.75
N LEU A 129 -0.54 7.81 6.44
CA LEU A 129 -1.54 7.63 5.37
C LEU A 129 -2.25 6.27 5.46
N VAL A 130 -1.50 5.17 5.67
CA VAL A 130 -2.09 3.83 5.84
C VAL A 130 -2.94 3.76 7.11
N ALA A 131 -2.47 4.33 8.23
CA ALA A 131 -3.21 4.34 9.47
C ALA A 131 -4.51 5.17 9.34
N THR A 132 -4.45 6.35 8.72
CA THR A 132 -5.62 7.22 8.59
C THR A 132 -6.69 6.65 7.67
N ILE A 133 -6.29 6.05 6.55
CA ILE A 133 -7.25 5.58 5.55
C ILE A 133 -7.97 4.29 5.94
N PHE A 134 -7.27 3.38 6.63
CA PHE A 134 -7.82 2.06 7.00
C PHE A 134 -8.28 1.97 8.45
N PHE A 135 -7.86 2.89 9.33
CA PHE A 135 -8.20 2.83 10.76
C PHE A 135 -8.78 4.15 11.26
N VAL A 136 -8.01 5.24 11.27
CA VAL A 136 -8.42 6.47 11.99
C VAL A 136 -9.71 7.05 11.42
N LEU A 137 -9.75 7.38 10.12
CA LEU A 137 -10.93 8.03 9.54
C LEU A 137 -12.18 7.12 9.57
N PRO A 138 -12.13 5.86 9.09
CA PRO A 138 -13.31 5.00 9.12
C PRO A 138 -13.84 4.78 10.54
N LEU A 139 -12.96 4.47 11.50
CA LEU A 139 -13.37 4.17 12.88
C LEU A 139 -13.82 5.41 13.63
N SER A 140 -13.23 6.59 13.38
CA SER A 140 -13.72 7.83 13.96
C SER A 140 -15.11 8.20 13.44
N VAL A 141 -15.37 8.05 12.14
CA VAL A 141 -16.70 8.33 11.56
C VAL A 141 -17.74 7.33 12.05
N MET A 142 -17.43 6.03 12.06
CA MET A 142 -18.35 5.04 12.60
C MET A 142 -18.55 5.19 14.11
N GLY A 143 -17.50 5.56 14.86
CA GLY A 143 -17.61 5.89 16.29
C GLY A 143 -18.54 7.07 16.55
N TYR A 144 -18.46 8.11 15.72
CA TYR A 144 -19.42 9.22 15.74
C TYR A 144 -20.85 8.73 15.45
N GLY A 145 -21.05 7.87 14.45
CA GLY A 145 -22.37 7.31 14.14
C GLY A 145 -22.94 6.43 15.25
N ILE A 146 -22.10 5.60 15.89
CA ILE A 146 -22.50 4.76 17.04
C ILE A 146 -22.91 5.66 18.22
N TRP A 147 -22.12 6.69 18.50
CA TRP A 147 -22.44 7.69 19.51
C TRP A 147 -23.79 8.39 19.21
N PHE A 148 -24.02 8.80 17.96
CA PHE A 148 -25.26 9.42 17.53
C PHE A 148 -26.47 8.48 17.74
N LEU A 149 -26.36 7.22 17.31
CA LEU A 149 -27.42 6.22 17.50
C LEU A 149 -27.71 5.94 18.96
N TYR A 150 -26.68 5.96 19.82
CA TYR A 150 -26.85 5.80 21.26
C TYR A 150 -27.67 6.95 21.87
N LEU A 151 -27.40 8.20 21.47
CA LEU A 151 -28.18 9.36 21.94
C LEU A 151 -29.61 9.36 21.40
N GLN A 152 -29.83 8.85 20.19
CA GLN A 152 -31.13 8.78 19.52
C GLN A 152 -31.76 7.38 19.58
N TYR A 153 -31.44 6.61 20.62
CA TYR A 153 -31.85 5.21 20.73
C TYR A 153 -33.37 5.01 20.65
N ALA A 154 -34.15 5.98 21.16
CA ALA A 154 -35.61 5.93 21.12
C ALA A 154 -36.18 5.95 19.69
N GLU A 155 -35.48 6.56 18.72
CA GLU A 155 -35.91 6.68 17.33
C GLU A 155 -35.42 5.50 16.48
N TYR A 156 -34.14 5.14 16.61
CA TYR A 156 -33.49 4.15 15.72
C TYR A 156 -33.47 2.73 16.29
N GLY A 157 -33.55 2.58 17.61
CA GLY A 157 -33.59 1.30 18.30
C GLY A 157 -32.30 0.46 18.23
N LEU A 158 -32.38 -0.74 18.82
CA LEU A 158 -31.24 -1.64 19.00
C LEU A 158 -30.63 -2.16 17.69
N ILE A 159 -31.47 -2.43 16.68
CA ILE A 159 -31.03 -3.07 15.44
C ILE A 159 -30.06 -2.15 14.68
N ALA A 160 -30.37 -0.85 14.59
CA ALA A 160 -29.49 0.12 13.94
C ALA A 160 -28.14 0.23 14.68
N LEU A 161 -28.19 0.30 16.02
CA LEU A 161 -27.00 0.40 16.86
C LEU A 161 -26.10 -0.83 16.71
N LEU A 162 -26.66 -2.05 16.79
CA LEU A 162 -25.92 -3.29 16.58
C LEU A 162 -25.40 -3.41 15.15
N GLY A 163 -26.20 -2.98 14.16
CA GLY A 163 -25.81 -2.99 12.75
C GLY A 163 -24.55 -2.16 12.51
N LEU A 164 -24.55 -0.89 12.91
CA LEU A 164 -23.37 -0.02 12.71
C LEU A 164 -22.17 -0.47 13.56
N THR A 165 -22.41 -0.96 14.77
CA THR A 165 -21.34 -1.54 15.63
C THR A 165 -20.70 -2.75 14.95
N GLY A 166 -21.52 -3.65 14.39
CA GLY A 166 -21.04 -4.80 13.63
C GLY A 166 -20.21 -4.40 12.41
N VAL A 167 -20.64 -3.35 11.69
CA VAL A 167 -19.88 -2.80 10.54
C VAL A 167 -18.54 -2.22 10.99
N ALA A 168 -18.49 -1.50 12.12
CA ALA A 168 -17.25 -0.97 12.67
C ALA A 168 -16.27 -2.09 13.06
N ILE A 169 -16.77 -3.15 13.70
CA ILE A 169 -15.96 -4.33 14.04
C ILE A 169 -15.45 -5.03 12.76
N ALA A 170 -16.32 -5.25 11.78
CA ALA A 170 -15.94 -5.87 10.51
C ALA A 170 -14.91 -5.02 9.75
N SER A 171 -15.03 -3.69 9.77
CA SER A 171 -14.03 -2.78 9.22
C SER A 171 -12.69 -2.91 9.94
N LEU A 172 -12.67 -2.98 11.27
CA LEU A 172 -11.44 -3.18 12.04
C LEU A 172 -10.77 -4.52 11.71
N ILE A 173 -11.56 -5.60 11.64
CA ILE A 173 -11.08 -6.94 11.30
C ILE A 173 -10.48 -6.94 9.91
N THR A 174 -11.22 -6.47 8.90
CA THR A 174 -10.75 -6.45 7.51
C THR A 174 -9.51 -5.59 7.33
N SER A 175 -9.42 -4.43 7.98
CA SER A 175 -8.22 -3.57 7.95
C SER A 175 -7.01 -4.26 8.61
N THR A 176 -7.21 -4.92 9.75
CA THR A 176 -6.14 -5.66 10.44
C THR A 176 -5.68 -6.87 9.62
N SER A 177 -6.63 -7.61 9.03
CA SER A 177 -6.35 -8.72 8.13
C SER A 177 -5.58 -8.25 6.90
N PHE A 178 -5.96 -7.13 6.29
CA PHE A 178 -5.24 -6.55 5.15
C PHE A 178 -3.78 -6.26 5.51
N VAL A 179 -3.51 -5.50 6.58
CA VAL A 179 -2.13 -5.17 6.99
C VAL A 179 -1.32 -6.42 7.34
N SER A 180 -1.93 -7.40 8.01
CA SER A 180 -1.26 -8.65 8.38
C SER A 180 -0.92 -9.49 7.15
N THR A 181 -1.88 -9.69 6.24
CA THR A 181 -1.67 -10.44 5.00
C THR A 181 -0.65 -9.75 4.10
N LEU A 182 -0.71 -8.41 4.00
CA LEU A 182 0.30 -7.62 3.30
C LEU A 182 1.70 -7.89 3.87
N LYS A 183 1.87 -7.78 5.19
CA LYS A 183 3.16 -8.00 5.86
C LYS A 183 3.71 -9.42 5.67
N ILE A 184 2.85 -10.42 5.82
CA ILE A 184 3.25 -11.83 5.82
C ILE A 184 3.55 -12.34 4.41
N PHE A 185 2.71 -12.01 3.43
CA PHE A 185 2.77 -12.64 2.10
C PHE A 185 3.33 -11.74 1.00
N PHE A 186 3.19 -10.42 1.12
CA PHE A 186 3.62 -9.49 0.06
C PHE A 186 4.90 -8.76 0.44
N CYS A 187 4.93 -8.10 1.60
CA CYS A 187 6.07 -7.29 2.05
C CYS A 187 7.32 -8.10 2.38
N SER A 188 7.17 -9.38 2.69
CA SER A 188 8.27 -10.32 2.93
C SER A 188 9.01 -10.73 1.66
N ARG A 189 8.45 -10.42 0.48
CA ARG A 189 9.00 -10.73 -0.85
C ARG A 189 9.09 -9.50 -1.75
N CYS A 190 8.78 -8.31 -1.23
CA CYS A 190 8.66 -7.10 -2.03
C CYS A 190 10.04 -6.48 -2.31
N VAL A 191 10.29 -6.09 -3.56
CA VAL A 191 11.55 -5.44 -3.98
C VAL A 191 11.63 -3.95 -3.61
N ASN A 192 10.56 -3.36 -3.06
CA ASN A 192 10.59 -2.00 -2.51
C ASN A 192 11.11 -2.04 -1.07
N PHE A 193 12.42 -2.18 -0.91
CA PHE A 193 13.07 -2.30 0.40
C PHE A 193 13.00 -1.02 1.25
N SER A 194 12.78 0.13 0.61
CA SER A 194 12.62 1.42 1.29
C SER A 194 11.31 1.53 2.09
N CYS A 195 10.31 0.72 1.75
CA CYS A 195 8.98 0.75 2.37
C CYS A 195 9.02 0.40 3.87
N PRO A 196 8.34 1.17 4.75
CA PRO A 196 8.29 0.87 6.19
C PRO A 196 7.65 -0.47 6.57
N LEU A 197 6.91 -1.10 5.65
CA LEU A 197 6.25 -2.38 5.87
C LEU A 197 7.07 -3.56 5.33
N ASN A 198 8.14 -3.30 4.57
CA ASN A 198 9.01 -4.34 4.01
C ASN A 198 9.67 -5.15 5.14
N THR A 199 9.71 -6.47 4.97
CA THR A 199 10.25 -7.42 5.94
C THR A 199 11.26 -8.40 5.32
N VAL A 200 11.74 -8.11 4.11
CA VAL A 200 12.76 -8.91 3.43
C VAL A 200 14.05 -8.93 4.27
N PRO A 201 14.66 -10.11 4.50
CA PRO A 201 15.91 -10.21 5.24
C PRO A 201 17.07 -9.48 4.56
N LYS A 202 17.97 -8.89 5.36
CA LYS A 202 19.13 -8.13 4.87
C LYS A 202 20.00 -8.88 3.84
N PRO A 203 20.34 -10.18 4.00
CA PRO A 203 21.14 -10.90 2.99
C PRO A 203 20.50 -10.92 1.60
N VAL A 204 19.18 -11.02 1.54
CA VAL A 204 18.40 -11.02 0.29
C VAL A 204 18.39 -9.62 -0.34
N VAL A 205 18.28 -8.58 0.50
CA VAL A 205 18.40 -7.18 0.08
C VAL A 205 19.79 -6.91 -0.50
N ASP A 206 20.84 -7.34 0.21
CA ASP A 206 22.24 -7.17 -0.20
C ASP A 206 22.50 -7.84 -1.55
N GLU A 207 22.09 -9.10 -1.72
CA GLU A 207 22.26 -9.80 -2.98
C GLU A 207 21.50 -9.10 -4.13
N TYR A 208 20.27 -8.65 -3.88
CA TYR A 208 19.52 -7.89 -4.88
C TYR A 208 20.24 -6.59 -5.25
N LEU A 209 20.72 -5.82 -4.27
CA LEU A 209 21.46 -4.58 -4.52
C LEU A 209 22.75 -4.84 -5.32
N MET A 210 23.46 -5.94 -5.05
CA MET A 210 24.65 -6.31 -5.81
C MET A 210 24.39 -6.58 -7.29
N LYS A 211 23.15 -6.93 -7.66
CA LYS A 211 22.70 -7.08 -9.04
C LYS A 211 22.17 -5.78 -9.66
N ASN A 212 22.06 -4.69 -8.89
CA ASN A 212 21.41 -3.44 -9.30
C ASN A 212 22.27 -2.22 -8.91
N ASP A 213 23.26 -1.89 -9.73
CA ASP A 213 24.26 -0.84 -9.46
C ASP A 213 23.69 0.51 -9.08
N VAL A 214 22.64 0.96 -9.78
CA VAL A 214 22.01 2.28 -9.53
C VAL A 214 21.41 2.34 -8.13
N MET A 215 20.77 1.25 -7.69
CA MET A 215 20.21 1.18 -6.35
C MET A 215 21.29 1.04 -5.29
N ARG A 216 22.26 0.15 -5.51
CA ARG A 216 23.37 -0.07 -4.57
C ARG A 216 24.09 1.24 -4.25
N LYS A 217 24.48 2.00 -5.27
CA LYS A 217 25.17 3.29 -5.09
C LYS A 217 24.33 4.28 -4.28
N ALA A 218 23.05 4.43 -4.61
CA ALA A 218 22.15 5.32 -3.88
C ALA A 218 21.97 4.91 -2.41
N TRP A 219 21.97 3.61 -2.12
CA TRP A 219 21.90 3.10 -0.75
C TRP A 219 23.22 3.33 0.01
N GLU A 220 24.36 3.05 -0.60
CA GLU A 220 25.70 3.28 -0.03
C GLU A 220 25.94 4.75 0.32
N GLU A 221 25.48 5.68 -0.53
CA GLU A 221 25.54 7.13 -0.28
C GLU A 221 24.77 7.56 0.98
N THR A 222 23.74 6.80 1.37
CA THR A 222 22.99 7.03 2.63
C THR A 222 23.63 6.33 3.84
N GLY A 223 24.78 5.68 3.66
CA GLY A 223 25.52 4.96 4.70
C GLY A 223 25.14 3.49 4.84
N TYR A 224 24.38 2.93 3.90
CA TYR A 224 24.13 1.48 3.84
C TYR A 224 25.42 0.72 3.52
N LYS A 225 25.64 -0.41 4.18
CA LYS A 225 26.80 -1.29 3.94
C LYS A 225 26.29 -2.68 3.56
N PRO A 226 26.42 -3.08 2.30
CA PRO A 226 26.19 -4.47 1.90
C PRO A 226 27.18 -5.37 2.66
N GLU A 227 26.69 -6.51 3.13
CA GLU A 227 27.52 -7.55 3.76
C GLU A 227 27.94 -8.63 2.74
#